data_AF-A0A2Z4YFK7-F1
#
_entry.id   AF-A0A2Z4YFK7-F1
#
_cell.length_a   1.000
_cell.length_b   1.000
_cell.length_c   1.000
_cell.angle_alpha   90.00
_cell.angle_beta   90.00
_cell.angle_gamma   90.00
#
_symmetry.space_group_name_H-M   'P 1'
#
loop_
_entity.id
_entity.type
_entity.pdbx_description
1 polymer ?
#
loop_
_entity_poly.entity_id
_entity_poly.type
_entity_poly.pdbx_seq_one_letter_code
_entity_poly.pdbx_strand_id
1 'polypeptide(L)'
;MAFRISPEKWDEVIDYLRARELVTNVYLERRVRLQLAGRRRVEAVAYIIDRDHEQYAGALDAVAAARVVNEAEGQSGPNDAYVFNTLTHLKEMGIRDHWLEQVVNEVERLRAVCITP
;
A
#
# COMPACT_ATOMS: atom_id res chain seq x y z
N MET A 1 -10.70 1.09 -4.01
CA MET A 1 -11.27 2.46 -3.91
C MET A 1 -10.83 3.29 -5.11
N ALA A 2 -11.56 4.34 -5.49
CA ALA A 2 -11.11 5.34 -6.46
C ALA A 2 -11.65 6.72 -6.07
N PHE A 3 -10.85 7.77 -6.28
CA PHE A 3 -11.22 9.15 -5.98
C PHE A 3 -11.56 9.89 -7.27
N ARG A 4 -12.69 10.60 -7.28
CA ARG A 4 -13.06 11.51 -8.36
C ARG A 4 -12.60 12.91 -7.99
N ILE A 5 -11.75 13.48 -8.82
CA ILE A 5 -11.31 14.87 -8.70
C ILE A 5 -12.21 15.72 -9.59
N SER A 6 -12.58 16.92 -9.11
CA SER A 6 -13.34 17.86 -9.93
C SER A 6 -12.45 18.42 -11.04
N PRO A 7 -13.00 18.76 -12.22
CA PRO A 7 -12.19 19.26 -13.34
C PRO A 7 -11.33 20.48 -12.98
N GLU A 8 -11.84 21.35 -12.12
CA GLU A 8 -11.17 22.61 -11.72
C GLU A 8 -9.95 22.37 -10.83
N LYS A 9 -9.87 21.21 -10.17
CA LYS A 9 -8.76 20.83 -9.29
C LYS A 9 -7.80 19.84 -9.93
N TRP A 10 -8.08 19.40 -11.16
CA TRP A 10 -7.34 18.30 -11.77
C TRP A 10 -5.85 18.60 -11.90
N ASP A 11 -5.50 19.76 -12.46
CA ASP A 11 -4.11 20.14 -12.70
C ASP A 11 -3.32 20.27 -11.38
N GLU A 12 -3.93 20.92 -10.37
CA GLU A 12 -3.32 21.04 -9.04
C GLU A 12 -3.08 19.67 -8.39
N VAL A 13 -4.09 18.79 -8.42
CA VAL A 13 -4.00 17.48 -7.75
C VAL A 13 -3.02 16.55 -8.47
N ILE A 14 -2.99 16.56 -9.81
CA ILE A 14 -2.07 15.69 -10.54
C ILE A 14 -0.62 16.13 -10.33
N ASP A 15 -0.35 17.43 -10.31
CA ASP A 15 1.00 17.96 -10.05
C ASP A 15 1.44 17.69 -8.62
N TYR A 16 0.55 17.87 -7.64
CA TYR A 16 0.79 17.48 -6.25
C TYR A 16 1.16 16.00 -6.11
N LEU A 17 0.39 15.11 -6.75
CA LEU A 17 0.65 13.68 -6.69
C LEU A 17 1.98 13.32 -7.37
N ARG A 18 2.29 13.91 -8.53
CA ARG A 18 3.57 13.67 -9.21
C ARG A 18 4.76 14.11 -8.36
N ALA A 19 4.66 15.29 -7.75
CA ALA A 19 5.70 15.82 -6.86
C ALA A 19 5.92 14.96 -5.61
N ARG A 20 4.92 14.16 -5.20
CA ARG A 20 5.01 13.26 -4.04
C ARG A 20 5.45 11.85 -4.42
N GLU A 21 4.87 11.28 -5.47
CA GLU A 21 5.02 9.86 -5.80
C GLU A 21 6.21 9.58 -6.75
N LEU A 22 6.62 10.55 -7.56
CA LEU A 22 7.67 10.36 -8.58
C LEU A 22 9.05 10.90 -8.15
N VAL A 23 9.24 11.18 -6.85
CA VAL A 23 10.50 11.78 -6.34
C VAL A 23 11.71 10.86 -6.56
N THR A 24 11.58 9.59 -6.23
CA THR A 24 12.65 8.59 -6.38
C THR A 24 12.50 7.75 -7.65
N ASN A 25 11.42 7.94 -8.42
CA ASN A 25 11.03 7.09 -9.54
C ASN A 25 10.80 5.60 -9.19
N VAL A 26 10.64 5.28 -7.90
CA VAL A 26 10.25 3.93 -7.46
C VAL A 26 8.83 3.56 -7.89
N TYR A 27 8.01 4.56 -8.23
CA TYR A 27 6.68 4.41 -8.80
C TYR A 27 6.60 4.91 -10.23
N LEU A 28 5.72 4.28 -11.01
CA LEU A 28 5.38 4.60 -12.38
C LEU A 28 3.96 5.17 -12.45
N GLU A 29 3.78 6.34 -13.08
CA GLU A 29 2.45 6.84 -13.43
C GLU A 29 1.85 6.01 -14.57
N ARG A 30 0.63 5.50 -14.39
CA ARG A 30 -0.08 4.69 -15.38
C ARG A 30 -1.54 5.11 -15.48
N ARG A 31 -2.05 5.17 -16.71
CA ARG A 31 -3.48 5.19 -16.97
C ARG A 31 -4.01 3.76 -17.01
N VAL A 32 -4.94 3.44 -16.13
CA VAL A 32 -5.49 2.09 -15.96
C VAL A 32 -7.01 2.10 -16.13
N ARG A 33 -7.54 0.99 -16.62
CA ARG A 33 -9.00 0.77 -16.69
C ARG A 33 -9.44 0.09 -15.39
N LEU A 34 -10.27 0.78 -14.62
CA LEU A 34 -10.87 0.28 -13.40
C LEU A 34 -12.27 -0.27 -13.66
N GLN A 35 -12.63 -1.36 -13.00
CA GLN A 35 -14.02 -1.79 -12.86
C GLN A 35 -14.51 -1.38 -11.47
N LEU A 36 -15.50 -0.49 -11.44
CA LEU A 36 -16.17 -0.06 -10.22
C LEU A 36 -17.30 -1.03 -9.86
N ALA A 37 -17.81 -0.91 -8.62
CA ALA A 37 -19.04 -1.57 -8.22
C ALA A 37 -20.17 -1.31 -9.24
N GLY A 38 -20.98 -2.34 -9.51
CA GLY A 38 -22.01 -2.27 -10.55
C GLY A 38 -21.48 -2.40 -11.99
N ARG A 39 -20.26 -2.94 -12.19
CA ARG A 39 -19.64 -3.25 -13.50
C ARG A 39 -19.33 -2.05 -14.40
N ARG A 40 -19.45 -0.82 -13.89
CA ARG A 40 -19.06 0.40 -14.60
C ARG A 40 -17.54 0.43 -14.80
N ARG A 41 -17.09 0.76 -16.02
CA ARG A 41 -15.67 0.92 -16.35
C ARG A 41 -15.30 2.40 -16.43
N VAL A 42 -14.16 2.76 -15.86
CA VAL A 42 -13.61 4.13 -15.92
C VAL A 42 -12.10 4.07 -16.17
N GLU A 43 -11.53 5.13 -16.73
CA GLU A 43 -10.08 5.35 -16.75
C GLU A 43 -9.66 6.12 -15.49
N ALA A 44 -8.51 5.78 -14.93
CA ALA A 44 -7.94 6.46 -13.77
C ALA A 44 -6.41 6.49 -13.87
N VAL A 45 -5.79 7.44 -13.16
CA VAL A 45 -4.35 7.43 -12.90
C VAL A 45 -4.07 6.55 -11.68
N ALA A 46 -3.03 5.73 -11.78
CA ALA A 46 -2.46 4.96 -10.68
C ALA A 46 -0.94 5.11 -10.66
N TYR A 47 -0.36 5.14 -9.47
CA TYR A 47 1.08 5.06 -9.24
C TYR A 47 1.39 3.63 -8.81
N ILE A 48 2.18 2.91 -9.61
CA ILE A 48 2.43 1.48 -9.47
C ILE A 48 3.93 1.27 -9.30
N ILE A 49 4.33 0.43 -8.35
CA ILE A 49 5.74 0.13 -8.09
C ILE A 49 6.43 -0.31 -9.40
N ASP A 50 7.59 0.27 -9.69
CA ASP A 50 8.47 -0.22 -10.74
C ASP A 50 9.16 -1.49 -10.23
N ARG A 51 8.93 -2.62 -10.90
CA ARG A 51 9.51 -3.90 -10.50
C ARG A 51 10.96 -4.07 -10.91
N ASP A 52 11.47 -3.19 -11.79
CA ASP A 52 12.87 -3.18 -12.21
C ASP A 52 13.72 -2.23 -11.33
N HIS A 53 13.09 -1.50 -10.41
CA HIS A 53 13.76 -0.56 -9.52
C HIS A 53 14.50 -1.28 -8.37
N GLU A 54 15.69 -0.80 -8.03
CA GLU A 54 16.56 -1.44 -7.01
C GLU A 54 15.93 -1.54 -5.61
N GLN A 55 15.00 -0.64 -5.30
CA GLN A 55 14.25 -0.63 -4.03
C GLN A 55 13.04 -1.56 -4.01
N TYR A 56 12.71 -2.22 -5.12
CA TYR A 56 11.65 -3.22 -5.14
C TYR A 56 12.13 -4.52 -4.48
N ALA A 57 11.60 -4.83 -3.31
CA ALA A 57 11.98 -6.03 -2.53
C ALA A 57 11.50 -7.36 -3.14
N GLY A 58 10.89 -7.35 -4.32
CA GLY A 58 10.35 -8.54 -4.95
C GLY A 58 9.09 -9.07 -4.28
N ALA A 59 8.78 -10.35 -4.55
CA ALA A 59 7.69 -11.07 -3.92
C ALA A 59 8.18 -11.71 -2.61
N LEU A 60 8.15 -10.94 -1.51
CA LEU A 60 8.44 -11.47 -0.18
C LEU A 60 7.33 -12.42 0.27
N ASP A 61 7.72 -13.52 0.92
CA ASP A 61 6.76 -14.32 1.68
C ASP A 61 6.28 -13.57 2.94
N ALA A 62 5.20 -14.05 3.56
CA ALA A 62 4.59 -13.38 4.69
C ALA A 62 5.52 -13.29 5.91
N VAL A 63 6.39 -14.28 6.12
CA VAL A 63 7.32 -14.33 7.26
C VAL A 63 8.44 -13.31 7.09
N ALA A 64 9.02 -13.22 5.89
CA ALA A 64 10.03 -12.24 5.55
C ALA A 64 9.48 -10.81 5.62
N ALA A 65 8.28 -10.59 5.07
CA ALA A 65 7.59 -9.30 5.17
C ALA A 65 7.30 -8.93 6.63
N ALA A 66 6.85 -9.87 7.46
CA ALA A 66 6.56 -9.62 8.88
C ALA A 66 7.79 -9.19 9.68
N ARG A 67 8.97 -9.77 9.39
CA ARG A 67 10.23 -9.33 10.04
C ARG A 67 10.54 -7.87 9.70
N VAL A 68 10.46 -7.50 8.42
CA VAL A 68 10.67 -6.11 7.98
C VAL A 68 9.66 -5.17 8.63
N VAL A 69 8.37 -5.52 8.61
CA VAL A 69 7.30 -4.70 9.21
C VAL A 69 7.50 -4.52 10.72
N ASN A 70 7.96 -5.55 11.43
CA ASN A 70 8.16 -5.49 12.88
C ASN A 70 9.36 -4.62 13.29
N GLU A 71 10.38 -4.50 12.43
CA GLU A 71 11.64 -3.80 12.75
C GLU A 71 11.75 -2.41 12.12
N ALA A 72 11.01 -2.12 11.04
CA ALA A 72 11.16 -0.89 10.28
C ALA A 72 10.42 0.31 10.92
N GLU A 73 11.10 1.45 10.94
CA GLU A 73 10.55 2.75 11.33
C GLU A 73 10.93 3.80 10.28
N GLY A 74 9.95 4.59 9.84
CA GLY A 74 10.13 5.69 8.89
C GLY A 74 9.81 7.05 9.50
N GLN A 75 9.87 8.10 8.69
CA GLN A 75 9.54 9.47 9.14
C GLN A 75 8.11 9.61 9.71
N SER A 76 7.19 8.73 9.31
CA SER A 76 5.80 8.71 9.78
C SER A 76 5.57 7.77 10.97
N GLY A 77 6.63 7.21 11.55
CA GLY A 77 6.57 6.26 12.66
C GLY A 77 6.78 4.81 12.24
N PRO A 78 6.45 3.85 13.12
CA PRO A 78 6.75 2.44 12.92
C PRO A 78 5.85 1.81 11.85
N ASN A 79 6.40 0.87 11.08
CA ASN A 79 5.75 0.30 9.90
C ASN A 79 4.54 -0.57 10.26
N ASP A 80 4.60 -1.28 11.38
CA ASP A 80 3.50 -2.09 11.90
C ASP A 80 2.21 -1.29 12.11
N ALA A 81 2.30 -0.06 12.63
CA ALA A 81 1.16 0.82 12.83
C ALA A 81 0.49 1.15 11.50
N TYR A 82 1.27 1.41 10.46
CA TYR A 82 0.75 1.62 9.10
C TYR A 82 0.07 0.37 8.54
N VAL A 83 0.71 -0.80 8.67
CA VAL A 83 0.19 -2.07 8.14
C VAL A 83 -1.10 -2.48 8.85
N PHE A 84 -1.16 -2.41 10.19
CA PHE A 84 -2.36 -2.73 10.95
C PHE A 84 -3.50 -1.77 10.64
N ASN A 85 -3.22 -0.46 10.56
CA ASN A 85 -4.21 0.52 10.19
C ASN A 85 -4.76 0.26 8.77
N THR A 86 -3.89 -0.04 7.82
CA THR A 86 -4.28 -0.40 6.44
C THR A 86 -5.19 -1.62 6.41
N LEU A 87 -4.83 -2.70 7.12
CA LEU A 87 -5.65 -3.91 7.18
C LEU A 87 -7.03 -3.64 7.80
N THR A 88 -7.11 -2.84 8.87
CA THR A 88 -8.38 -2.43 9.49
C THR A 88 -9.27 -1.70 8.49
N HIS A 89 -8.72 -0.72 7.77
CA HIS A 89 -9.48 0.05 6.78
C HIS A 89 -9.96 -0.83 5.62
N LEU A 90 -9.14 -1.78 5.15
CA LEU A 90 -9.58 -2.73 4.12
C LEU A 90 -10.76 -3.58 4.61
N LYS A 91 -10.72 -4.07 5.85
CA LYS A 91 -11.81 -4.85 6.47
C LYS A 91 -13.10 -4.02 6.60
N GLU A 92 -13.00 -2.77 7.05
CA GLU A 92 -14.14 -1.84 7.13
C GLU A 92 -14.79 -1.59 5.76
N MET A 93 -13.98 -1.59 4.70
CA MET A 93 -14.46 -1.49 3.32
C MET A 93 -14.98 -2.81 2.73
N GLY A 94 -14.94 -3.91 3.49
CA GLY A 94 -15.31 -5.25 3.02
C GLY A 94 -14.32 -5.86 2.02
N ILE A 95 -13.07 -5.36 1.98
CA ILE A 95 -12.01 -5.86 1.11
C ILE A 95 -11.19 -6.89 1.90
N ARG A 96 -11.07 -8.11 1.35
CA ARG A 96 -10.26 -9.17 1.93
C ARG A 96 -8.94 -9.32 1.20
N ASP A 97 -7.83 -9.11 1.91
CA ASP A 97 -6.47 -9.33 1.42
C ASP A 97 -5.81 -10.43 2.27
N HIS A 98 -5.83 -11.66 1.74
CA HIS A 98 -5.32 -12.83 2.47
C HIS A 98 -3.82 -12.75 2.74
N TRP A 99 -3.04 -12.12 1.87
CA TRP A 99 -1.59 -12.05 2.04
C TRP A 99 -1.26 -11.03 3.14
N LEU A 100 -1.92 -9.86 3.13
CA LEU A 100 -1.72 -8.87 4.20
C LEU A 100 -2.22 -9.39 5.55
N GLU A 101 -3.33 -10.16 5.59
CA GLU A 101 -3.79 -10.88 6.79
C GLU A 101 -2.70 -11.83 7.33
N GLN A 102 -2.03 -12.59 6.45
CA GLN A 102 -0.94 -13.47 6.84
C GLN A 102 0.26 -12.70 7.40
N VAL A 103 0.68 -11.60 6.76
CA VAL A 103 1.78 -10.75 7.25
C VAL A 103 1.48 -10.25 8.66
N VAL A 104 0.26 -9.76 8.91
CA VAL A 104 -0.15 -9.27 10.25
C VAL A 104 -0.12 -10.37 11.29
N ASN A 105 -0.67 -11.56 10.99
CA ASN A 105 -0.63 -12.70 11.90
C ASN A 105 0.81 -13.11 12.25
N GLU A 106 1.72 -13.06 11.27
CA GLU A 106 3.13 -13.36 11.47
C GLU A 106 3.84 -12.31 12.37
N VAL A 107 3.50 -11.02 12.22
CA VAL A 107 4.00 -9.96 13.13
C VAL A 107 3.53 -10.21 14.56
N GLU A 108 2.25 -10.54 14.77
CA GLU A 108 1.72 -10.87 16.09
C GLU A 108 2.40 -12.10 16.71
N ARG A 109 2.66 -13.14 15.90
CA ARG A 109 3.39 -14.34 16.33
C ARG A 109 4.82 -14.00 16.76
N LEU A 110 5.55 -13.18 15.99
CA LEU A 110 6.91 -12.75 16.35
C LEU A 110 6.93 -12.06 17.71
N ARG A 111 5.94 -11.20 17.98
CA ARG A 111 5.81 -10.47 19.25
C ARG A 111 5.47 -11.38 20.42
N ALA A 112 4.59 -12.36 20.22
CA ALA A 112 4.23 -13.32 21.26
C ALA A 112 5.43 -14.17 21.71
N VAL A 113 6.31 -14.56 20.78
CA VAL A 113 7.53 -15.32 21.09
C VAL A 113 8.51 -14.49 21.94
N CYS A 114 8.63 -13.18 21.70
CA CYS A 114 9.52 -12.30 22.47
C CYS A 114 9.07 -12.03 23.92
N ILE A 115 7.81 -12.35 24.27
CA ILE A 115 7.24 -12.09 25.60
C ILE A 115 7.33 -13.33 26.51
N THR A 116 7.79 -14.48 26.00
CA THR A 116 7.94 -15.71 26.81
C THR A 116 9.34 -15.72 27.43
N PRO A 117 9.49 -15.66 28.77
CA PRO A 117 10.79 -15.65 29.46
C PRO A 117 11.53 -16.99 29.40
#